data_AF-A0A2N0B3U0-F1
#
_entry.id   AF-A0A2N0B3U0-F1
#
_cell.length_a   1.000
_cell.length_b   1.000
_cell.length_c   1.000
_cell.angle_alpha   90.00
_cell.angle_beta   90.00
_cell.angle_gamma   90.00
#
_symmetry.space_group_name_H-M   'P 1'
#
loop_
_entity.id
_entity.type
_entity.pdbx_description
1 polymer ?
#
loop_
_entity_poly.entity_id
_entity_poly.type
_entity_poly.pdbx_seq_one_letter_code
_entity_poly.pdbx_strand_id
1 'polypeptide(L)'
;MCSKVFSFITIFLIFSLGLHSVSYEDAYSMEKEDPLFSVPLYEELLKTSQKADIRKTASSRLFFLYEKYRKYIPAILIMSRSGKITDKKGRYPSIVSELAGGLGVSSSALVSVIGGCSRPIPDPDPYLQENVASTAAVAPDGEETAAADTPENSGKAEPNTVPYLFRVLSKKENAPLYKACYAVKIKTGDYDGWEKIHAFGEAKKVLGPEISLALRISFTLHSGRGSAYKRIYSGGKLKSLSEEGKSDLLYLYGKFLRNLGKSDSAARYFWMSGSYASQERAKIETAKTLLISGRKQEACSYLSKGFSPGDESEELLHRICFKNFENERPSSDLLKAVRILNSDSSDPVYEYVLGKGSASKTEEPDQEDSSDSDSRYAKLIDESLFAGEKNPTP
;
A
#
# COMPACT_ATOMS: atom_id res chain seq x y z
N MET A 1 -5.22 -24.03 -44.27
CA MET A 1 -4.44 -23.83 -43.03
C MET A 1 -4.56 -22.42 -42.43
N CYS A 2 -4.74 -21.33 -43.22
CA CYS A 2 -4.85 -19.97 -42.69
C CYS A 2 -6.10 -19.66 -41.82
N SER A 3 -7.23 -20.32 -42.05
CA SER A 3 -8.47 -20.04 -41.29
C SER A 3 -8.42 -20.48 -39.82
N LYS A 4 -7.71 -21.58 -39.51
CA LYS A 4 -7.54 -22.06 -38.13
C LYS A 4 -6.60 -21.16 -37.32
N VAL A 5 -5.54 -20.64 -37.95
CA VAL A 5 -4.59 -19.70 -37.32
C VAL A 5 -5.25 -18.36 -37.01
N PHE A 6 -6.07 -17.84 -37.94
CA PHE A 6 -6.84 -16.61 -37.70
C PHE A 6 -7.83 -16.76 -36.54
N SER A 7 -8.49 -17.93 -36.43
CA SER A 7 -9.43 -18.20 -35.34
C SER A 7 -8.73 -18.32 -33.97
N PHE A 8 -7.51 -18.87 -33.93
CA PHE A 8 -6.70 -18.90 -32.71
C PHE A 8 -6.23 -17.50 -32.30
N ILE A 9 -5.86 -16.65 -33.26
CA ILE A 9 -5.45 -15.27 -33.00
C ILE A 9 -6.63 -14.42 -32.53
N THR A 10 -7.83 -14.58 -33.10
CA THR A 10 -9.03 -13.87 -32.60
C THR A 10 -9.49 -14.39 -31.24
N ILE A 11 -9.44 -15.69 -30.97
CA ILE A 11 -9.71 -16.23 -29.63
C ILE A 11 -8.68 -15.71 -28.63
N PHE A 12 -7.40 -15.70 -28.98
CA PHE A 12 -6.32 -15.18 -28.12
C PHE A 12 -6.44 -13.66 -27.91
N LEU A 13 -6.83 -12.89 -28.94
CA LEU A 13 -7.13 -11.46 -28.81
C LEU A 13 -8.36 -11.20 -27.94
N ILE A 14 -9.45 -11.96 -28.10
CA ILE A 14 -10.65 -11.83 -27.26
C ILE A 14 -10.33 -12.20 -25.80
N PHE A 15 -9.46 -13.19 -25.58
CA PHE A 15 -9.04 -13.62 -24.25
C PHE A 15 -8.06 -12.63 -23.59
N SER A 16 -7.17 -12.01 -24.37
CA SER A 16 -6.22 -10.99 -23.89
C SER A 16 -6.84 -9.60 -23.75
N LEU A 17 -7.92 -9.31 -24.49
CA LEU A 17 -8.77 -8.12 -24.34
C LEU A 17 -9.92 -8.34 -23.34
N GLY A 18 -9.78 -9.28 -22.41
CA GLY A 18 -10.57 -9.35 -21.18
C GLY A 18 -10.37 -8.13 -20.25
N LEU A 19 -10.17 -6.93 -20.82
CA LEU A 19 -10.53 -5.67 -20.23
C LEU A 19 -12.00 -5.80 -19.85
N HIS A 20 -12.27 -5.79 -18.55
CA HIS A 20 -13.64 -5.70 -18.06
C HIS A 20 -14.16 -4.38 -18.60
N SER A 21 -14.94 -4.40 -19.68
CA SER A 21 -15.48 -3.18 -20.26
C SER A 21 -16.53 -2.64 -19.31
N VAL A 22 -16.09 -1.83 -18.34
CA VAL A 22 -16.97 -1.18 -17.38
C VAL A 22 -17.60 0.02 -18.07
N SER A 23 -18.92 0.02 -18.16
CA SER A 23 -19.67 1.17 -18.66
C SER A 23 -19.93 2.16 -17.53
N TYR A 24 -20.13 3.44 -17.87
CA TYR A 24 -20.55 4.42 -16.87
C TYR A 24 -21.92 4.06 -16.27
N GLU A 25 -22.81 3.46 -17.06
CA GLU A 25 -24.14 3.07 -16.59
C GLU A 25 -24.05 1.96 -15.54
N ASP A 26 -23.15 0.98 -15.72
CA ASP A 26 -22.89 -0.10 -14.76
C ASP A 26 -22.40 0.47 -13.42
N ALA A 27 -21.52 1.47 -13.45
CA ALA A 27 -21.03 2.12 -12.24
C ALA A 27 -22.14 2.95 -11.57
N TYR A 28 -22.98 3.62 -12.35
CA TYR A 28 -24.05 4.47 -11.86
C TYR A 28 -25.25 3.67 -11.31
N SER A 29 -25.60 2.54 -11.92
CA SER A 29 -26.60 1.60 -11.38
C SER A 29 -26.12 1.03 -10.04
N MET A 30 -24.86 0.57 -9.99
CA MET A 30 -24.24 0.08 -8.76
C MET A 30 -24.19 1.17 -7.68
N GLU A 31 -23.94 2.45 -8.02
CA GLU A 31 -23.95 3.53 -7.02
C GLU A 31 -25.30 3.67 -6.31
N LYS A 32 -26.42 3.38 -6.99
CA LYS A 32 -27.77 3.45 -6.42
C LYS A 32 -28.07 2.28 -5.50
N GLU A 33 -27.63 1.08 -5.88
CA GLU A 33 -27.84 -0.14 -5.11
C GLU A 33 -26.87 -0.24 -3.94
N ASP A 34 -25.59 -0.03 -4.24
CA ASP A 34 -24.47 -0.21 -3.33
C ASP A 34 -23.31 0.75 -3.64
N PRO A 35 -23.32 1.96 -3.06
CA PRO A 35 -22.34 2.98 -3.39
C PRO A 35 -20.90 2.62 -2.96
N LEU A 36 -20.68 1.62 -2.12
CA LEU A 36 -19.33 1.18 -1.78
C LEU A 36 -18.71 0.38 -2.94
N PHE A 37 -19.47 -0.54 -3.53
CA PHE A 37 -18.99 -1.39 -4.63
C PHE A 37 -19.03 -0.71 -6.01
N SER A 38 -19.60 0.49 -6.12
CA SER A 38 -19.46 1.31 -7.33
C SER A 38 -18.06 1.94 -7.47
N VAL A 39 -17.33 2.09 -6.36
CA VAL A 39 -15.96 2.64 -6.33
C VAL A 39 -15.00 1.93 -7.30
N PRO A 40 -14.80 0.59 -7.22
CA PRO A 40 -13.91 -0.12 -8.15
C PRO A 40 -14.36 0.00 -9.61
N LEU A 41 -15.66 0.11 -9.88
CA LEU A 41 -16.18 0.31 -11.25
C LEU A 41 -15.78 1.69 -11.80
N TYR A 42 -15.92 2.75 -11.00
CA TYR A 42 -15.48 4.08 -11.39
C TYR A 42 -13.95 4.19 -11.50
N GLU A 43 -13.19 3.52 -10.64
CA GLU A 43 -11.72 3.43 -10.76
C GLU A 43 -11.31 2.81 -12.09
N GLU A 44 -11.93 1.70 -12.47
CA GLU A 44 -11.65 1.00 -13.73
C GLU A 44 -12.07 1.84 -14.95
N LEU A 45 -13.20 2.55 -14.85
CA LEU A 45 -13.65 3.47 -15.88
C LEU A 45 -12.65 4.62 -16.13
N LEU A 46 -11.98 5.12 -15.08
CA LEU A 46 -10.92 6.13 -15.23
C LEU A 46 -9.67 5.59 -15.93
N LYS A 47 -9.35 4.30 -15.75
CA LYS A 47 -8.21 3.64 -16.40
C LYS A 47 -8.50 3.34 -17.88
N THR A 48 -9.72 2.90 -18.18
CA THR A 48 -10.07 2.29 -19.49
C THR A 48 -10.79 3.24 -20.45
N SER A 49 -11.54 4.23 -19.94
CA SER A 49 -12.35 5.11 -20.79
C SER A 49 -11.49 6.05 -21.62
N GLN A 50 -11.73 6.07 -22.94
CA GLN A 50 -11.07 6.99 -23.86
C GLN A 50 -11.73 8.39 -23.87
N LYS A 51 -13.00 8.50 -23.44
CA LYS A 51 -13.79 9.74 -23.50
C LYS A 51 -13.49 10.66 -22.32
N ALA A 52 -12.97 11.86 -22.61
CA ALA A 52 -12.58 12.84 -21.59
C ALA A 52 -13.75 13.28 -20.68
N ASP A 53 -14.94 13.48 -21.25
CA ASP A 53 -16.13 13.91 -20.49
C ASP A 53 -16.57 12.84 -19.49
N ILE A 54 -16.55 11.57 -19.90
CA ILE A 54 -16.87 10.45 -19.01
C ILE A 54 -15.84 10.37 -17.88
N ARG A 55 -14.54 10.47 -18.19
CA ARG A 55 -13.50 10.48 -17.15
C ARG A 55 -13.67 11.64 -16.18
N LYS A 56 -14.03 12.82 -16.66
CA LYS A 56 -14.27 14.00 -15.80
C LYS A 56 -15.45 13.78 -14.86
N THR A 57 -16.59 13.31 -15.38
CA THR A 57 -17.78 13.02 -14.58
C THR A 57 -17.52 11.90 -13.57
N ALA A 58 -16.89 10.80 -14.01
CA ALA A 58 -16.50 9.70 -13.14
C ALA A 58 -15.53 10.14 -12.03
N SER A 59 -14.53 10.97 -12.35
CA SER A 59 -13.58 11.48 -11.35
C SER A 59 -14.25 12.33 -10.28
N SER A 60 -15.26 13.13 -10.66
CA SER A 60 -16.03 13.94 -9.72
C SER A 60 -16.90 13.08 -8.81
N ARG A 61 -17.59 12.07 -9.36
CA ARG A 61 -18.38 11.10 -8.58
C ARG A 61 -17.50 10.32 -7.60
N LEU A 62 -16.38 9.80 -8.10
CA LEU A 62 -15.43 9.01 -7.32
C LEU A 62 -14.83 9.81 -6.16
N PHE A 63 -14.57 11.10 -6.34
CA PHE A 63 -14.13 11.97 -5.23
C PHE A 63 -15.14 11.98 -4.07
N PHE A 64 -16.43 12.19 -4.35
CA PHE A 64 -17.46 12.20 -3.31
C PHE A 64 -17.63 10.83 -2.65
N LEU A 65 -17.49 9.75 -3.41
CA LEU A 65 -17.51 8.40 -2.85
C LEU A 65 -16.30 8.17 -1.94
N TYR A 66 -15.10 8.58 -2.34
CA TYR A 66 -13.93 8.50 -1.47
C TYR A 66 -14.06 9.34 -0.20
N GLU A 67 -14.67 10.52 -0.28
CA GLU A 67 -14.95 11.32 0.91
C GLU A 67 -15.93 10.62 1.85
N LYS A 68 -17.05 10.11 1.30
CA LYS A 68 -18.07 9.38 2.06
C LYS A 68 -17.51 8.14 2.76
N TYR A 69 -16.66 7.37 2.07
CA TYR A 69 -16.06 6.14 2.57
C TYR A 69 -14.64 6.32 3.13
N ARG A 70 -14.22 7.56 3.39
CA ARG A 70 -12.91 7.89 4.00
C ARG A 70 -11.69 7.27 3.29
N LYS A 71 -11.74 7.15 1.97
CA LYS A 71 -10.61 6.69 1.13
C LYS A 71 -9.62 7.84 0.88
N TYR A 72 -8.89 8.23 1.92
CA TYR A 72 -8.07 9.45 1.93
C TYR A 72 -7.00 9.53 0.83
N ILE A 73 -6.16 8.50 0.69
CA ILE A 73 -5.02 8.52 -0.28
C ILE A 73 -5.51 8.70 -1.72
N PRO A 74 -6.43 7.87 -2.25
CA PRO A 74 -6.87 8.03 -3.63
C PRO A 74 -7.67 9.33 -3.85
N ALA A 75 -8.40 9.84 -2.84
CA ALA A 75 -9.02 11.16 -2.91
C ALA A 75 -7.99 12.28 -3.11
N ILE A 76 -6.90 12.27 -2.33
CA ILE A 76 -5.81 13.25 -2.43
C ILE A 76 -5.12 13.16 -3.79
N LEU A 77 -4.93 11.95 -4.34
CA LEU A 77 -4.34 11.77 -5.66
C LEU A 77 -5.23 12.34 -6.78
N ILE A 78 -6.55 12.12 -6.74
CA ILE A 78 -7.48 12.69 -7.71
C ILE A 78 -7.46 14.23 -7.64
N MET A 79 -7.48 14.81 -6.44
CA MET A 79 -7.40 16.26 -6.25
C MET A 79 -6.07 16.85 -6.72
N SER A 80 -4.97 16.16 -6.45
CA SER A 80 -3.63 16.61 -6.85
C SER A 80 -3.50 16.65 -8.38
N ARG A 81 -4.08 15.66 -9.08
CA ARG A 81 -4.08 15.61 -10.56
C ARG A 81 -4.96 16.67 -11.20
N SER A 82 -6.04 17.08 -10.54
CA SER A 82 -6.94 18.12 -11.07
C SER A 82 -6.41 19.55 -10.88
N GLY A 83 -5.31 19.72 -10.13
CA GLY A 83 -4.68 21.02 -9.85
C GLY A 83 -5.48 21.91 -8.89
N LYS A 84 -6.57 21.40 -8.28
CA LYS A 84 -7.48 22.15 -7.40
C LYS A 84 -7.53 21.55 -5.99
N ILE A 85 -6.36 21.34 -5.39
CA ILE A 85 -6.28 20.75 -4.05
C ILE A 85 -6.58 21.74 -2.93
N THR A 86 -6.52 23.04 -3.21
CA THR A 86 -6.90 24.10 -2.29
C THR A 86 -8.04 24.94 -2.86
N ASP A 87 -8.90 25.43 -1.99
CA ASP A 87 -9.88 26.45 -2.33
C ASP A 87 -9.21 27.74 -2.83
N LYS A 88 -10.00 28.67 -3.39
CA LYS A 88 -9.55 30.03 -3.75
C LYS A 88 -8.90 30.79 -2.57
N LYS A 89 -9.13 30.36 -1.34
CA LYS A 89 -8.56 30.90 -0.10
C LYS A 89 -7.30 30.16 0.39
N GLY A 90 -6.76 29.22 -0.39
CA GLY A 90 -5.60 28.41 -0.02
C GLY A 90 -5.87 27.35 1.07
N ARG A 91 -7.13 27.08 1.39
CA ARG A 91 -7.53 26.09 2.42
C ARG A 91 -7.64 24.70 1.81
N TYR A 92 -7.13 23.70 2.52
CA TYR A 92 -7.30 22.30 2.15
C TYR A 92 -8.71 21.79 2.52
N PRO A 93 -9.26 20.84 1.75
CA PRO A 93 -10.50 20.14 2.08
C PRO A 93 -10.43 19.44 3.44
N SER A 94 -11.62 19.27 4.06
CA SER A 94 -11.81 18.61 5.36
C SER A 94 -11.09 17.27 5.45
N ILE A 95 -11.22 16.44 4.42
CA ILE A 95 -10.59 15.11 4.32
C ILE A 95 -9.06 15.16 4.46
N VAL A 96 -8.41 16.21 3.94
CA VAL A 96 -6.96 16.39 4.05
C VAL A 96 -6.57 16.88 5.43
N SER A 97 -7.30 17.87 5.95
CA SER A 97 -7.05 18.42 7.29
C SER A 97 -7.31 17.41 8.41
N GLU A 98 -8.32 16.55 8.26
CA GLU A 98 -8.67 15.51 9.23
C GLU A 98 -7.57 14.44 9.27
N LEU A 99 -7.13 13.95 8.11
CA LEU A 99 -6.05 12.97 8.05
C LEU A 99 -4.72 13.57 8.54
N ALA A 100 -4.39 14.79 8.12
CA ALA A 100 -3.17 15.45 8.55
C ALA A 100 -3.18 15.69 10.07
N GLY A 101 -4.31 16.13 10.63
CA GLY A 101 -4.50 16.28 12.07
C GLY A 101 -4.39 14.96 12.82
N GLY A 102 -5.01 13.88 12.32
CA GLY A 102 -4.92 12.55 12.91
C GLY A 102 -3.52 11.95 12.88
N LEU A 103 -2.69 12.33 11.89
CA LEU A 103 -1.29 11.91 11.78
C LEU A 103 -0.31 12.87 12.50
N GLY A 104 -0.79 14.01 13.01
CA GLY A 104 0.08 15.02 13.63
C GLY A 104 1.04 15.72 12.66
N VAL A 105 0.70 15.80 11.37
CA VAL A 105 1.54 16.37 10.30
C VAL A 105 0.85 17.55 9.64
N SER A 106 1.62 18.39 8.94
CA SER A 106 1.03 19.49 8.16
C SER A 106 0.30 18.98 6.91
N SER A 107 -0.85 19.58 6.58
CA SER A 107 -1.63 19.22 5.37
C SER A 107 -0.81 19.40 4.09
N SER A 108 0.08 20.39 4.04
CA SER A 108 0.99 20.61 2.91
C SER A 108 2.02 19.50 2.78
N ALA A 109 2.61 19.02 3.88
CA ALA A 109 3.54 17.89 3.86
C ALA A 109 2.84 16.60 3.40
N LEU A 110 1.65 16.32 3.91
CA LEU A 110 0.85 15.15 3.52
C LEU A 110 0.58 15.13 2.01
N VAL A 111 0.05 16.23 1.47
CA VAL A 111 -0.24 16.36 0.03
C VAL A 111 1.04 16.24 -0.80
N SER A 112 2.12 16.87 -0.35
CA SER A 112 3.41 16.85 -1.06
C SER A 112 4.01 15.45 -1.12
N VAL A 113 3.92 14.68 -0.04
CA VAL A 113 4.42 13.30 0.00
C VAL A 113 3.56 12.38 -0.85
N ILE A 114 2.23 12.45 -0.75
CA ILE A 114 1.34 11.62 -1.57
C ILE A 114 1.53 11.93 -3.07
N GLY A 115 1.60 13.21 -3.43
CA GLY A 115 1.87 13.64 -4.80
C GLY A 115 3.27 13.26 -5.29
N GLY A 116 4.29 13.45 -4.46
CA GLY A 116 5.69 13.12 -4.78
C GLY A 116 5.91 11.62 -4.95
N CYS A 117 5.36 10.80 -4.05
CA CYS A 117 5.48 9.34 -4.12
C CYS A 117 4.68 8.72 -5.28
N SER A 118 3.75 9.46 -5.89
CA SER A 118 3.06 9.01 -7.12
C SER A 118 3.91 9.14 -8.38
N ARG A 119 5.07 9.80 -8.31
CA ARG A 119 6.02 10.01 -9.43
C ARG A 119 7.25 9.12 -9.27
N PRO A 120 8.00 8.82 -10.34
CA PRO A 120 9.28 8.11 -10.25
C PRO A 120 10.24 8.82 -9.29
N ILE A 121 10.95 8.04 -8.47
CA ILE A 121 11.85 8.56 -7.44
C ILE A 121 13.27 8.71 -8.00
N PRO A 122 13.88 9.91 -7.92
CA PRO A 122 15.28 10.09 -8.29
C PRO A 122 16.20 9.35 -7.32
N ASP A 123 17.41 9.02 -7.76
CA ASP A 123 18.38 8.29 -6.94
C ASP A 123 18.76 9.06 -5.67
N PRO A 124 18.63 8.44 -4.47
CA PRO A 124 18.91 9.12 -3.21
C PRO A 124 20.41 9.22 -2.88
N ASP A 125 21.29 8.51 -3.62
CA ASP A 125 22.73 8.40 -3.35
C ASP A 125 23.45 9.74 -3.12
N PRO A 126 23.21 10.80 -3.91
CA PRO A 126 23.79 12.12 -3.67
C PRO A 126 23.40 12.75 -2.32
N TYR A 127 22.27 12.35 -1.73
CA TYR A 127 21.70 12.92 -0.52
C TYR A 127 21.98 12.08 0.75
N LEU A 128 22.47 10.86 0.58
CA LEU A 128 22.91 9.99 1.67
C LEU A 128 24.27 10.43 2.25
N GLN A 129 25.10 11.12 1.47
CA GLN A 129 26.48 11.48 1.84
C GLN A 129 26.62 12.77 2.68
N GLU A 130 25.54 13.48 2.96
CA GLU A 130 25.56 14.82 3.60
C GLU A 130 26.08 14.88 5.05
N ASN A 131 26.61 13.79 5.62
CA ASN A 131 27.15 13.76 6.98
C ASN A 131 28.68 13.72 7.09
N VAL A 132 29.45 13.83 5.99
CA VAL A 132 30.93 13.76 6.05
C VAL A 132 31.64 15.09 5.81
N ALA A 133 30.98 16.10 5.23
CA ALA A 133 31.65 17.35 4.86
C ALA A 133 31.54 18.50 5.90
N SER A 134 30.73 18.36 6.94
CA SER A 134 30.40 19.49 7.85
C SER A 134 31.21 19.54 9.14
N THR A 135 32.22 18.70 9.32
CA THR A 135 33.10 18.68 10.52
C THR A 135 34.55 19.07 10.25
N ALA A 136 34.87 19.54 9.04
CA ALA A 136 36.22 20.02 8.68
C ALA A 136 36.21 21.47 8.17
N ALA A 137 35.69 22.40 8.98
CA ALA A 137 36.00 23.82 8.85
C ALA A 137 35.66 24.53 10.18
N VAL A 138 36.55 24.43 11.15
CA VAL A 138 36.57 25.33 12.31
C VAL A 138 37.87 26.12 12.29
N ALA A 139 37.70 27.44 12.44
CA ALA A 139 38.63 28.49 12.88
C ALA A 139 39.01 29.55 11.80
N PRO A 140 39.27 30.82 12.18
CA PRO A 140 38.22 31.84 12.37
C PRO A 140 38.56 33.23 11.75
N ASP A 141 37.58 34.13 11.84
CA ASP A 141 37.62 35.62 11.85
C ASP A 141 38.13 36.42 10.64
N GLY A 142 37.33 37.44 10.24
CA GLY A 142 37.81 38.62 9.52
C GLY A 142 36.83 39.32 8.56
N GLU A 143 35.94 40.15 9.12
CA GLU A 143 35.44 41.47 8.63
C GLU A 143 34.77 41.69 7.25
N GLU A 144 33.79 42.62 7.32
CA GLU A 144 32.85 43.12 6.33
C GLU A 144 33.49 43.88 5.14
N THR A 145 32.84 43.88 3.97
CA THR A 145 32.38 45.10 3.25
C THR A 145 31.64 44.78 1.94
N ALA A 146 30.81 45.72 1.50
CA ALA A 146 29.72 45.58 0.53
C ALA A 146 30.03 46.11 -0.90
N ALA A 147 29.22 45.64 -1.85
CA ALA A 147 28.61 46.36 -3.01
C ALA A 147 29.06 46.09 -4.48
N ALA A 148 28.04 45.77 -5.29
CA ALA A 148 27.68 46.18 -6.67
C ALA A 148 28.23 45.47 -7.94
N ASP A 149 27.28 44.84 -8.69
CA ASP A 149 26.95 44.96 -10.15
C ASP A 149 28.04 44.78 -11.24
N THR A 150 27.91 44.06 -12.38
CA THR A 150 26.96 43.14 -13.05
C THR A 150 27.77 42.36 -14.17
N PRO A 151 27.16 41.76 -15.21
CA PRO A 151 27.09 40.32 -15.49
C PRO A 151 28.17 39.75 -16.42
N GLU A 152 28.48 38.45 -16.33
CA GLU A 152 28.82 37.68 -17.53
C GLU A 152 28.69 36.16 -17.33
N ASN A 153 28.58 35.51 -18.47
CA ASN A 153 27.95 34.22 -18.75
C ASN A 153 28.91 33.06 -18.47
N SER A 154 28.58 32.18 -17.52
CA SER A 154 29.17 30.83 -17.44
C SER A 154 28.17 29.90 -16.77
N GLY A 155 27.80 28.82 -17.47
CA GLY A 155 26.78 27.86 -17.05
C GLY A 155 27.00 27.36 -15.62
N LYS A 156 26.18 27.83 -14.70
CA LYS A 156 26.07 27.25 -13.36
C LYS A 156 25.14 26.05 -13.45
N ALA A 157 25.71 24.86 -13.33
CA ALA A 157 24.98 23.69 -12.87
C ALA A 157 24.21 24.08 -11.60
N GLU A 158 22.91 23.82 -11.59
CA GLU A 158 22.06 24.07 -10.41
C GLU A 158 22.68 23.39 -9.19
N PRO A 159 22.69 24.04 -8.01
CA PRO A 159 23.19 23.40 -6.80
C PRO A 159 22.38 22.13 -6.56
N ASN A 160 23.08 21.03 -6.24
CA ASN A 160 22.52 19.74 -5.82
C ASN A 160 21.59 19.93 -4.61
N THR A 161 20.37 20.41 -4.86
CA THR A 161 19.37 20.65 -3.83
C THR A 161 18.60 19.35 -3.63
N VAL A 162 18.57 18.87 -2.38
CA VAL A 162 17.79 17.69 -1.99
C VAL A 162 16.36 17.86 -2.52
N PRO A 163 15.82 16.90 -3.30
CA PRO A 163 14.48 16.99 -3.85
C PRO A 163 13.47 17.26 -2.74
N TYR A 164 12.49 18.11 -3.02
CA TYR A 164 11.55 18.60 -2.01
C TYR A 164 10.88 17.46 -1.20
N LEU A 165 10.60 16.32 -1.85
CA LEU A 165 10.10 15.11 -1.19
C LEU A 165 11.02 14.63 -0.07
N PHE A 166 12.31 14.45 -0.35
CA PHE A 166 13.30 13.99 0.64
C PHE A 166 13.51 15.02 1.75
N ARG A 167 13.41 16.32 1.44
CA ARG A 167 13.48 17.40 2.45
C ARG A 167 12.29 17.38 3.42
N VAL A 168 11.11 17.01 2.95
CA VAL A 168 9.93 16.84 3.81
C VAL A 168 10.08 15.57 4.65
N LEU A 169 10.52 14.46 4.03
CA LEU A 169 10.68 13.15 4.69
C LEU A 169 11.88 13.05 5.65
N SER A 170 12.82 14.00 5.61
CA SER A 170 13.96 14.04 6.55
C SER A 170 13.58 14.51 7.95
N LYS A 171 12.39 15.10 8.12
CA LYS A 171 11.92 15.58 9.42
C LYS A 171 11.30 14.46 10.25
N LYS A 172 11.66 14.35 11.53
CA LYS A 172 11.12 13.33 12.44
C LYS A 172 9.61 13.40 12.64
N GLU A 173 9.03 14.60 12.63
CA GLU A 173 7.57 14.81 12.70
C GLU A 173 6.83 14.11 11.55
N ASN A 174 7.49 13.91 10.41
CA ASN A 174 6.90 13.33 9.20
C ASN A 174 7.11 11.81 9.10
N ALA A 175 7.57 11.13 10.16
CA ALA A 175 7.73 9.68 10.16
C ALA A 175 6.44 8.91 9.75
N PRO A 176 5.21 9.33 10.15
CA PRO A 176 3.99 8.67 9.70
C PRO A 176 3.77 8.74 8.17
N LEU A 177 4.32 9.76 7.50
CA LEU A 177 4.17 9.93 6.04
C LEU A 177 4.88 8.84 5.23
N TYR A 178 5.83 8.11 5.82
CA TYR A 178 6.43 6.94 5.17
C TYR A 178 5.41 5.83 4.90
N LYS A 179 4.44 5.62 5.82
CA LYS A 179 3.35 4.66 5.60
C LYS A 179 2.44 5.09 4.44
N ALA A 180 2.16 6.40 4.32
CA ALA A 180 1.40 6.95 3.21
C ALA A 180 2.15 6.80 1.88
N CYS A 181 3.45 7.10 1.87
CA CYS A 181 4.30 6.93 0.69
C CYS A 181 4.41 5.46 0.26
N TYR A 182 4.58 4.54 1.22
CA TYR A 182 4.56 3.10 1.00
C TYR A 182 3.28 2.67 0.28
N ALA A 183 2.11 3.05 0.82
CA ALA A 183 0.82 2.70 0.23
C ALA A 183 0.68 3.18 -1.23
N VAL A 184 1.18 4.38 -1.54
CA VAL A 184 1.19 4.90 -2.91
C VAL A 184 2.11 4.06 -3.81
N LYS A 185 3.35 3.80 -3.37
CA LYS A 185 4.36 3.09 -4.17
C LYS A 185 3.99 1.66 -4.51
N ILE A 186 3.45 0.94 -3.53
CA ILE A 186 2.97 -0.43 -3.73
C ILE A 186 1.79 -0.45 -4.71
N LYS A 187 0.84 0.48 -4.59
CA LYS A 187 -0.30 0.56 -5.52
C LYS A 187 0.13 0.90 -6.95
N THR A 188 1.22 1.65 -7.13
CA THR A 188 1.77 1.95 -8.46
C THR A 188 2.71 0.87 -9.01
N GLY A 189 3.06 -0.15 -8.20
CA GLY A 189 4.04 -1.17 -8.57
C GLY A 189 5.50 -0.66 -8.66
N ASP A 190 5.79 0.51 -8.08
CA ASP A 190 7.13 1.12 -8.08
C ASP A 190 7.91 0.66 -6.84
N TYR A 191 8.32 -0.61 -6.87
CA TYR A 191 9.05 -1.26 -5.78
C TYR A 191 10.46 -0.67 -5.59
N ASP A 192 11.16 -0.34 -6.68
CA ASP A 192 12.52 0.20 -6.64
C ASP A 192 12.53 1.62 -6.05
N GLY A 193 11.54 2.45 -6.41
CA GLY A 193 11.35 3.78 -5.83
C GLY A 193 11.03 3.72 -4.33
N TRP A 194 10.30 2.70 -3.87
CA TRP A 194 10.08 2.49 -2.45
C TRP A 194 11.37 2.15 -1.70
N GLU A 195 12.19 1.22 -2.20
CA GLU A 195 13.44 0.83 -1.53
C GLU A 195 14.38 2.03 -1.31
N LYS A 196 14.46 2.93 -2.30
CA LYS A 196 15.20 4.20 -2.19
C LYS A 196 14.71 5.07 -1.05
N ILE A 197 13.40 5.25 -0.93
CA ILE A 197 12.78 6.05 0.13
C ILE A 197 12.98 5.41 1.49
N HIS A 198 12.83 4.10 1.58
CA HIS A 198 13.03 3.35 2.82
C HIS A 198 14.48 3.45 3.30
N ALA A 199 15.45 3.22 2.42
CA ALA A 199 16.87 3.36 2.75
C ALA A 199 17.23 4.78 3.20
N PHE A 200 16.64 5.81 2.59
CA PHE A 200 16.81 7.19 3.04
C PHE A 200 16.28 7.42 4.46
N GLY A 201 15.09 6.91 4.77
CA GLY A 201 14.49 7.03 6.11
C GLY A 201 15.29 6.33 7.20
N GLU A 202 15.86 5.16 6.89
CA GLU A 202 16.78 4.42 7.75
C GLU A 202 18.09 5.19 7.97
N ALA A 203 18.74 5.63 6.89
CA ALA A 203 20.02 6.33 6.98
C ALA A 203 19.94 7.63 7.79
N LYS A 204 18.82 8.36 7.68
CA LYS A 204 18.56 9.59 8.46
C LYS A 204 17.99 9.32 9.85
N LYS A 205 17.80 8.05 10.26
CA LYS A 205 17.21 7.65 11.56
C LYS A 205 15.87 8.34 11.86
N VAL A 206 15.06 8.53 10.82
CA VAL A 206 13.70 9.08 10.93
C VAL A 206 12.72 7.97 11.30
N LEU A 207 12.93 6.77 10.75
CA LEU A 207 12.13 5.60 11.04
C LEU A 207 12.61 4.94 12.33
N GLY A 208 11.67 4.62 13.23
CA GLY A 208 11.94 3.73 14.35
C GLY A 208 12.14 2.29 13.86
N PRO A 209 12.90 1.47 14.59
CA PRO A 209 13.24 0.10 14.17
C PRO A 209 11.99 -0.76 13.93
N GLU A 210 10.95 -0.61 14.76
CA GLU A 210 9.70 -1.39 14.63
C GLU A 210 8.91 -1.01 13.37
N ILE A 211 8.80 0.29 13.08
CA ILE A 211 8.08 0.80 11.91
C ILE A 211 8.82 0.38 10.64
N SER A 212 10.14 0.54 10.64
CA SER A 212 10.98 0.17 9.52
C SER A 212 10.93 -1.33 9.22
N LEU A 213 10.98 -2.13 10.28
CA LEU A 213 10.82 -3.58 10.20
C LEU A 213 9.46 -3.95 9.59
N ALA A 214 8.37 -3.40 10.11
CA ALA A 214 7.02 -3.64 9.59
C ALA A 214 6.90 -3.26 8.11
N LEU A 215 7.53 -2.17 7.69
CA LEU A 215 7.56 -1.73 6.29
C LEU A 215 8.39 -2.65 5.40
N ARG A 216 9.57 -3.12 5.84
CA ARG A 216 10.41 -4.08 5.08
C ARG A 216 9.69 -5.40 4.85
N ILE A 217 9.03 -5.88 5.90
CA ILE A 217 8.22 -7.10 5.88
C ILE A 217 7.06 -6.95 4.90
N SER A 218 6.31 -5.86 5.01
CA SER A 218 5.18 -5.58 4.14
C SER A 218 5.63 -5.50 2.68
N PHE A 219 6.76 -4.84 2.42
CA PHE A 219 7.35 -4.78 1.08
C PHE A 219 7.63 -6.18 0.52
N THR A 220 8.19 -7.08 1.34
CA THR A 220 8.47 -8.46 0.93
C THR A 220 7.19 -9.20 0.53
N LEU A 221 6.07 -9.01 1.24
CA LEU A 221 4.77 -9.61 0.87
C LEU A 221 4.25 -9.14 -0.48
N HIS A 222 4.35 -7.83 -0.75
CA HIS A 222 3.71 -7.24 -1.93
C HIS A 222 4.58 -7.31 -3.18
N SER A 223 5.90 -7.31 -3.02
CA SER A 223 6.85 -7.40 -4.13
C SER A 223 7.27 -8.83 -4.46
N GLY A 224 7.14 -9.76 -3.48
CA GLY A 224 7.77 -11.07 -3.55
C GLY A 224 9.30 -11.04 -3.44
N ARG A 225 9.90 -9.86 -3.24
CA ARG A 225 11.35 -9.67 -3.18
C ARG A 225 11.85 -9.65 -1.73
N GLY A 226 12.97 -10.32 -1.49
CA GLY A 226 13.66 -10.35 -0.20
C GLY A 226 13.23 -11.51 0.71
N SER A 227 13.97 -11.68 1.80
CA SER A 227 13.82 -12.82 2.72
C SER A 227 13.55 -12.39 4.18
N ALA A 228 12.99 -11.19 4.37
CA ALA A 228 12.82 -10.55 5.68
C ALA A 228 12.15 -11.48 6.71
N TYR A 229 11.11 -12.22 6.31
CA TYR A 229 10.37 -13.12 7.21
C TYR A 229 11.21 -14.24 7.82
N LYS A 230 12.04 -14.92 7.01
CA LYS A 230 12.95 -15.98 7.50
C LYS A 230 13.92 -15.38 8.53
N ARG A 231 14.45 -14.18 8.24
CA ARG A 231 15.44 -13.48 9.06
C ARG A 231 14.88 -12.97 10.39
N ILE A 232 13.60 -12.58 10.44
CA ILE A 232 12.97 -12.07 11.67
C ILE A 232 12.75 -13.16 12.70
N TYR A 233 12.23 -14.31 12.27
CA TYR A 233 12.03 -15.44 13.17
C TYR A 233 13.36 -16.02 13.66
N SER A 234 14.39 -16.08 12.80
CA SER A 234 15.73 -16.51 13.21
C SER A 234 16.46 -15.50 14.10
N GLY A 235 16.18 -14.20 13.95
CA GLY A 235 16.93 -13.11 14.57
C GLY A 235 16.56 -12.77 16.01
N GLY A 236 15.59 -13.46 16.63
CA GLY A 236 15.28 -13.30 18.07
C GLY A 236 14.71 -11.95 18.51
N LYS A 237 14.51 -10.98 17.59
CA LYS A 237 14.07 -9.61 17.91
C LYS A 237 12.65 -9.52 18.48
N LEU A 238 11.84 -10.57 18.42
CA LEU A 238 10.47 -10.56 18.97
C LEU A 238 10.42 -10.20 20.46
N LYS A 239 11.43 -10.61 21.25
CA LYS A 239 11.48 -10.33 22.70
C LYS A 239 11.77 -8.86 23.02
N SER A 240 12.45 -8.14 22.12
CA SER A 240 12.82 -6.74 22.30
C SER A 240 11.77 -5.74 21.79
N LEU A 241 10.73 -6.22 21.11
CA LEU A 241 9.67 -5.37 20.55
C LEU A 241 8.64 -4.98 21.63
N SER A 242 8.00 -3.83 21.42
CA SER A 242 6.79 -3.41 22.12
C SER A 242 5.64 -4.40 21.89
N GLU A 243 4.60 -4.36 22.73
CA GLU A 243 3.41 -5.21 22.53
C GLU A 243 2.72 -4.91 21.18
N GLU A 244 2.67 -3.64 20.77
CA GLU A 244 2.19 -3.24 19.45
C GLU A 244 3.07 -3.81 18.33
N GLY A 245 4.40 -3.71 18.46
CA GLY A 245 5.36 -4.26 17.50
C GLY A 245 5.27 -5.79 17.39
N LYS A 246 5.05 -6.50 18.51
CA LYS A 246 4.80 -7.96 18.51
C LYS A 246 3.50 -8.29 17.79
N SER A 247 2.42 -7.54 18.05
CA SER A 247 1.14 -7.71 17.36
C SER A 247 1.29 -7.53 15.85
N ASP A 248 1.91 -6.42 15.42
CA ASP A 248 2.13 -6.12 14.00
C ASP A 248 2.99 -7.18 13.32
N LEU A 249 4.04 -7.67 13.97
CA LEU A 249 4.90 -8.71 13.42
C LEU A 249 4.14 -10.04 13.24
N LEU A 250 3.39 -10.48 14.25
CA LEU A 250 2.58 -11.70 14.17
C LEU A 250 1.48 -11.58 13.12
N TYR A 251 0.86 -10.41 13.00
CA TYR A 251 -0.12 -10.10 11.96
C TYR A 251 0.50 -10.24 10.56
N LEU A 252 1.66 -9.62 10.34
CA LEU A 252 2.35 -9.70 9.05
C LEU A 252 2.83 -11.11 8.72
N TYR A 253 3.18 -11.92 9.73
CA TYR A 253 3.51 -13.33 9.53
C TYR A 253 2.27 -14.18 9.21
N GLY A 254 1.13 -13.90 9.84
CA GLY A 254 -0.15 -14.49 9.47
C GLY A 254 -0.48 -14.25 7.99
N LYS A 255 -0.26 -13.00 7.50
CA LYS A 255 -0.40 -12.68 6.08
C LYS A 255 0.53 -13.49 5.17
N PHE A 256 1.80 -13.62 5.56
CA PHE A 256 2.77 -14.45 4.82
C PHE A 256 2.31 -15.90 4.70
N LEU A 257 1.95 -16.54 5.82
CA LEU A 257 1.46 -17.91 5.83
C LEU A 257 0.19 -18.10 5.01
N ARG A 258 -0.71 -17.11 5.04
CA ARG A 258 -1.93 -17.12 4.23
C ARG A 258 -1.61 -17.08 2.73
N ASN A 259 -0.64 -16.26 2.32
CA ASN A 259 -0.20 -16.20 0.93
C ASN A 259 0.41 -17.52 0.44
N LEU A 260 1.07 -18.27 1.34
CA LEU A 260 1.55 -19.64 1.10
C LEU A 260 0.44 -20.71 1.10
N GLY A 261 -0.82 -20.35 1.35
CA GLY A 261 -1.94 -21.29 1.45
C GLY A 261 -2.04 -22.03 2.80
N LYS A 262 -1.20 -21.71 3.79
CA LYS A 262 -1.22 -22.32 5.13
C LYS A 262 -2.27 -21.66 6.03
N SER A 263 -3.55 -21.78 5.65
CA SER A 263 -4.68 -21.06 6.27
C SER A 263 -4.86 -21.31 7.77
N ASP A 264 -4.75 -22.55 8.25
CA ASP A 264 -4.91 -22.85 9.69
C ASP A 264 -3.80 -22.23 10.54
N SER A 265 -2.56 -22.29 10.04
CA SER A 265 -1.43 -21.64 10.71
C SER A 265 -1.61 -20.13 10.70
N ALA A 266 -1.97 -19.54 9.56
CA ALA A 266 -2.23 -18.11 9.44
C ALA A 266 -3.32 -17.63 10.42
N ALA A 267 -4.45 -18.34 10.52
CA ALA A 267 -5.53 -18.04 11.45
C ALA A 267 -5.04 -18.01 12.91
N ARG A 268 -4.19 -18.97 13.31
CA ARG A 268 -3.59 -18.99 14.64
C ARG A 268 -2.71 -17.76 14.90
N TYR A 269 -1.87 -17.37 13.94
CA TYR A 269 -1.01 -16.20 14.10
C TYR A 269 -1.79 -14.88 14.10
N PHE A 270 -2.87 -14.77 13.32
CA PHE A 270 -3.79 -13.63 13.43
C PHE A 270 -4.42 -13.56 14.83
N TRP A 271 -4.94 -14.68 15.34
CA TRP A 271 -5.50 -14.71 16.69
C TRP A 271 -4.46 -14.34 17.76
N MET A 272 -3.25 -14.89 17.68
CA MET A 272 -2.14 -14.54 18.58
C MET A 272 -1.74 -13.07 18.49
N SER A 273 -1.79 -12.44 17.31
CA SER A 273 -1.51 -11.00 17.20
C SER A 273 -2.45 -10.16 18.07
N GLY A 274 -3.71 -10.60 18.20
CA GLY A 274 -4.76 -9.96 18.97
C GLY A 274 -4.60 -10.05 20.49
N SER A 275 -3.81 -11.02 20.99
CA SER A 275 -3.51 -11.12 22.43
C SER A 275 -2.52 -10.05 22.89
N TYR A 276 -1.75 -9.45 21.97
CA TYR A 276 -0.80 -8.40 22.25
C TYR A 276 -1.42 -7.00 22.05
N ALA A 277 -2.00 -6.74 20.87
CA ALA A 277 -2.66 -5.47 20.53
C ALA A 277 -3.66 -5.66 19.38
N SER A 278 -4.44 -4.62 19.05
CA SER A 278 -5.34 -4.59 17.88
C SER A 278 -6.29 -5.80 17.78
N GLN A 279 -6.98 -6.12 18.88
CA GLN A 279 -7.84 -7.30 19.00
C GLN A 279 -8.92 -7.38 17.90
N GLU A 280 -9.49 -6.26 17.48
CA GLU A 280 -10.51 -6.23 16.42
C GLU A 280 -9.93 -6.66 15.07
N ARG A 281 -8.79 -6.09 14.66
CA ARG A 281 -8.06 -6.47 13.44
C ARG A 281 -7.74 -7.96 13.43
N ALA A 282 -7.28 -8.50 14.55
CA ALA A 282 -6.97 -9.92 14.71
C ALA A 282 -8.20 -10.81 14.50
N LYS A 283 -9.35 -10.47 15.10
CA LYS A 283 -10.60 -11.22 14.93
C LYS A 283 -11.06 -11.23 13.47
N ILE A 284 -11.00 -10.08 12.80
CA ILE A 284 -11.43 -9.92 11.40
C ILE A 284 -10.56 -10.78 10.48
N GLU A 285 -9.24 -10.67 10.54
CA GLU A 285 -8.36 -11.47 9.67
C GLU A 285 -8.45 -12.98 9.96
N THR A 286 -8.66 -13.35 11.23
CA THR A 286 -8.92 -14.75 11.59
C THR A 286 -10.20 -15.23 10.93
N ALA A 287 -11.29 -14.46 11.00
CA ALA A 287 -12.56 -14.78 10.36
C ALA A 287 -12.42 -14.89 8.82
N LYS A 288 -11.76 -13.92 8.17
CA LYS A 288 -11.49 -13.96 6.73
C LYS A 288 -10.74 -15.24 6.32
N THR A 289 -9.73 -15.63 7.11
CA THR A 289 -8.90 -16.81 6.83
C THR A 289 -9.65 -18.12 7.07
N LEU A 290 -10.50 -18.18 8.11
CA LEU A 290 -11.37 -19.33 8.36
C LEU A 290 -12.44 -19.49 7.27
N LEU A 291 -12.93 -18.38 6.71
CA LEU A 291 -13.93 -18.40 5.65
C LEU A 291 -13.41 -19.13 4.41
N ILE A 292 -12.20 -18.79 3.93
CA ILE A 292 -11.60 -19.46 2.76
C ILE A 292 -11.24 -20.94 3.03
N SER A 293 -10.99 -21.30 4.29
CA SER A 293 -10.79 -22.71 4.69
C SER A 293 -12.08 -23.54 4.72
N GLY A 294 -13.23 -22.94 4.40
CA GLY A 294 -14.55 -23.61 4.43
C GLY A 294 -15.23 -23.62 5.79
N ARG A 295 -14.62 -23.01 6.83
CA ARG A 295 -15.12 -22.99 8.22
C ARG A 295 -16.02 -21.77 8.46
N LYS A 296 -17.07 -21.60 7.65
CA LYS A 296 -17.97 -20.42 7.69
C LYS A 296 -18.59 -20.18 9.08
N GLN A 297 -19.14 -21.21 9.71
CA GLN A 297 -19.82 -21.07 11.00
C GLN A 297 -18.88 -20.52 12.07
N GLU A 298 -17.65 -21.01 12.09
CA GLU A 298 -16.62 -20.55 13.00
C GLU A 298 -16.15 -19.14 12.64
N ALA A 299 -15.91 -18.86 11.36
CA ALA A 299 -15.57 -17.51 10.89
C ALA A 299 -16.57 -16.46 11.38
N CYS A 300 -17.87 -16.73 11.25
CA CYS A 300 -18.92 -15.82 11.68
C CYS A 300 -19.04 -15.71 13.22
N SER A 301 -18.59 -16.71 13.98
CA SER A 301 -18.57 -16.65 15.45
C SER A 301 -17.55 -15.64 16.00
N TYR A 302 -16.49 -15.32 15.24
CA TYR A 302 -15.49 -14.32 15.61
C TYR A 302 -15.97 -12.88 15.45
N LEU A 303 -17.07 -12.66 14.72
CA LEU A 303 -17.63 -11.34 14.43
C LEU A 303 -18.76 -11.00 15.41
N SER A 304 -18.73 -9.79 15.97
CA SER A 304 -19.82 -9.29 16.79
C SER A 304 -20.96 -8.75 15.92
N LYS A 305 -22.19 -8.74 16.44
CA LYS A 305 -23.36 -8.18 15.74
C LYS A 305 -23.28 -6.65 15.51
N GLY A 306 -22.36 -5.96 16.20
CA GLY A 306 -22.08 -4.54 16.05
C GLY A 306 -20.86 -4.23 15.19
N PHE A 307 -20.41 -5.20 14.39
CA PHE A 307 -19.28 -5.03 13.48
C PHE A 307 -19.55 -3.90 12.47
N SER A 308 -18.71 -2.87 12.50
CA SER A 308 -18.74 -1.78 11.51
C SER A 308 -17.67 -2.07 10.46
N PRO A 309 -18.04 -2.44 9.23
CA PRO A 309 -17.08 -2.72 8.18
C PRO A 309 -16.32 -1.45 7.80
N GLY A 310 -14.99 -1.55 7.80
CA GLY A 310 -14.09 -0.46 7.42
C GLY A 310 -13.76 -0.43 5.92
N ASP A 311 -13.85 -1.58 5.24
CA ASP A 311 -13.51 -1.74 3.82
C ASP A 311 -14.49 -2.64 3.06
N GLU A 312 -14.32 -2.74 1.73
CA GLU A 312 -15.15 -3.58 0.87
C GLU A 312 -15.17 -5.06 1.28
N SER A 313 -14.02 -5.60 1.70
CA SER A 313 -13.89 -7.02 2.06
C SER A 313 -14.62 -7.34 3.37
N GLU A 314 -14.57 -6.42 4.31
CA GLU A 314 -15.27 -6.46 5.58
C GLU A 314 -16.77 -6.31 5.39
N GLU A 315 -17.24 -5.42 4.50
CA GLU A 315 -18.67 -5.32 4.17
C GLU A 315 -19.19 -6.62 3.55
N LEU A 316 -18.42 -7.27 2.66
CA LEU A 316 -18.80 -8.59 2.15
C LEU A 316 -18.82 -9.64 3.25
N LEU A 317 -17.83 -9.65 4.14
CA LEU A 317 -17.77 -10.59 5.26
C LEU A 317 -19.00 -10.42 6.17
N HIS A 318 -19.35 -9.17 6.48
CA HIS A 318 -20.55 -8.83 7.25
C HIS A 318 -21.82 -9.33 6.54
N ARG A 319 -21.92 -9.15 5.22
CA ARG A 319 -23.04 -9.69 4.43
C ARG A 319 -23.10 -11.20 4.49
N ILE A 320 -21.99 -11.92 4.36
CA ILE A 320 -21.94 -13.39 4.38
C ILE A 320 -22.38 -13.95 5.73
N CYS A 321 -22.02 -13.28 6.83
CA CYS A 321 -22.27 -13.77 8.18
C CYS A 321 -23.62 -13.34 8.76
N PHE A 322 -24.14 -12.15 8.41
CA PHE A 322 -25.31 -11.58 9.06
C PHE A 322 -26.47 -11.27 8.11
N LYS A 323 -26.21 -11.09 6.81
CA LYS A 323 -27.26 -10.95 5.80
C LYS A 323 -27.37 -12.30 5.07
N ASN A 324 -28.53 -12.68 4.56
CA ASN A 324 -28.71 -14.00 3.93
C ASN A 324 -28.08 -14.03 2.52
N PHE A 325 -26.77 -13.80 2.42
CA PHE A 325 -26.02 -13.65 1.17
C PHE A 325 -26.09 -14.89 0.27
N GLU A 326 -26.29 -16.09 0.83
CA GLU A 326 -26.40 -17.32 0.03
C GLU A 326 -27.77 -17.53 -0.62
N ASN A 327 -28.82 -16.87 -0.10
CA ASN A 327 -30.18 -17.00 -0.65
C ASN A 327 -30.43 -16.02 -1.80
N GLU A 328 -29.67 -14.93 -1.87
CA GLU A 328 -29.72 -13.92 -2.92
C GLU A 328 -28.50 -14.09 -3.82
N ARG A 329 -28.70 -14.50 -5.09
CA ARG A 329 -27.57 -14.56 -6.03
C ARG A 329 -26.95 -13.15 -6.14
N PRO A 330 -25.64 -12.99 -5.94
CA PRO A 330 -25.01 -11.68 -6.07
C PRO A 330 -25.25 -11.12 -7.47
N SER A 331 -25.57 -9.84 -7.56
CA SER A 331 -25.83 -9.19 -8.85
C SER A 331 -24.60 -9.29 -9.77
N SER A 332 -24.83 -9.33 -11.08
CA SER A 332 -23.73 -9.40 -12.06
C SER A 332 -22.73 -8.26 -11.88
N ASP A 333 -23.22 -7.06 -11.55
CA ASP A 333 -22.38 -5.88 -11.37
C ASP A 333 -21.59 -5.94 -10.06
N LEU A 334 -22.14 -6.52 -8.99
CA LEU A 334 -21.40 -6.79 -7.76
C LEU A 334 -20.26 -7.77 -8.02
N LEU A 335 -20.51 -8.84 -8.79
CA LEU A 335 -19.46 -9.78 -9.17
C LEU A 335 -18.37 -9.13 -10.04
N LYS A 336 -18.73 -8.21 -10.95
CA LYS A 336 -17.74 -7.41 -11.71
C LYS A 336 -16.88 -6.58 -10.75
N ALA A 337 -17.49 -5.87 -9.80
CA ALA A 337 -16.78 -5.06 -8.81
C ALA A 337 -15.82 -5.92 -7.96
N VAL A 338 -16.29 -7.08 -7.47
CA VAL A 338 -15.46 -8.02 -6.69
C VAL A 338 -14.30 -8.58 -7.50
N ARG A 339 -14.47 -8.84 -8.80
CA ARG A 339 -13.34 -9.27 -9.67
C ARG A 339 -12.27 -8.20 -9.79
N ILE A 340 -12.65 -6.94 -9.99
CA ILE A 340 -11.73 -5.81 -10.05
C ILE A 340 -11.00 -5.63 -8.72
N LEU A 341 -11.72 -5.70 -7.59
CA LEU A 341 -11.12 -5.64 -6.27
C LEU A 341 -10.12 -6.78 -6.05
N ASN A 342 -10.47 -8.01 -6.44
CA ASN A 342 -9.60 -9.17 -6.29
C ASN A 342 -8.36 -9.13 -7.20
N SER A 343 -8.42 -8.45 -8.34
CA SER A 343 -7.24 -8.23 -9.18
C SER A 343 -6.31 -7.15 -8.63
N ASP A 344 -6.88 -6.09 -8.05
CA ASP A 344 -6.11 -4.97 -7.50
C ASP A 344 -5.49 -5.35 -6.13
N SER A 345 -6.23 -6.07 -5.28
CA SER A 345 -5.75 -6.60 -4.00
C SER A 345 -6.52 -7.85 -3.61
N SER A 346 -5.90 -9.02 -3.73
CA SER A 346 -6.51 -10.30 -3.33
C SER A 346 -6.85 -10.33 -1.84
N ASP A 347 -8.08 -10.67 -1.50
CA ASP A 347 -8.55 -10.88 -0.12
C ASP A 347 -9.33 -12.20 -0.06
N PRO A 348 -9.20 -13.00 1.02
CA PRO A 348 -9.90 -14.27 1.17
C PRO A 348 -11.42 -14.19 0.97
N VAL A 349 -12.03 -13.06 1.34
CA VAL A 349 -13.48 -12.87 1.20
C VAL A 349 -13.88 -12.74 -0.27
N TYR A 350 -13.08 -12.05 -1.08
CA TYR A 350 -13.32 -11.95 -2.53
C TYR A 350 -13.16 -13.32 -3.19
N GLU A 351 -12.13 -14.07 -2.83
CA GLU A 351 -11.90 -15.42 -3.35
C GLU A 351 -13.05 -16.38 -3.01
N TYR A 352 -13.58 -16.29 -1.79
CA TYR A 352 -14.77 -17.04 -1.37
C TYR A 352 -15.99 -16.70 -2.24
N VAL A 353 -16.29 -15.41 -2.43
CA VAL A 353 -17.46 -14.95 -3.23
C VAL A 353 -17.31 -15.33 -4.71
N LEU A 354 -16.09 -15.33 -5.24
CA LEU A 354 -15.81 -15.73 -6.61
C LEU A 354 -15.77 -17.27 -6.81
N GLY A 355 -15.97 -18.05 -5.75
CA GLY A 355 -15.97 -19.51 -5.81
C GLY A 355 -14.58 -20.11 -6.06
N LYS A 356 -13.50 -19.40 -5.72
CA LYS A 356 -12.12 -19.88 -5.87
C LYS A 356 -11.62 -20.72 -4.68
N GLY A 357 -12.48 -21.00 -3.70
CA GLY A 357 -12.12 -21.78 -2.51
C GLY A 357 -11.98 -23.28 -2.79
N SER A 358 -10.82 -23.85 -2.45
CA SER A 358 -10.43 -25.29 -2.46
C SER A 358 -9.82 -25.89 -3.74
N ALA A 359 -9.40 -25.10 -4.72
CA ALA A 359 -8.36 -25.59 -5.63
C ALA A 359 -7.02 -25.46 -4.90
N SER A 360 -6.47 -26.59 -4.46
CA SER A 360 -5.11 -26.70 -3.97
C SER A 360 -4.19 -25.83 -4.81
N LYS A 361 -3.69 -24.72 -4.25
CA LYS A 361 -2.36 -24.28 -4.64
C LYS A 361 -1.49 -25.46 -4.26
N THR A 362 -1.19 -26.29 -5.26
CA THR A 362 -0.19 -27.35 -5.20
C THR A 362 0.96 -26.80 -4.39
N GLU A 363 1.45 -27.57 -3.42
CA GLU A 363 2.74 -27.32 -2.80
C GLU A 363 3.72 -27.09 -3.95
N GLU A 364 4.00 -25.82 -4.26
CA GLU A 364 5.18 -25.52 -5.04
C GLU A 364 6.30 -26.08 -4.18
N PRO A 365 7.11 -27.00 -4.71
CA PRO A 365 8.31 -27.42 -4.01
C PRO A 365 9.07 -26.15 -3.65
N ASP A 366 9.77 -26.14 -2.51
CA ASP A 366 10.75 -25.12 -2.17
C ASP A 366 11.79 -25.06 -3.30
N GLN A 367 11.45 -24.38 -4.40
CA GLN A 367 12.35 -24.13 -5.50
C GLN A 367 13.13 -22.90 -5.07
N GLU A 368 14.36 -23.19 -4.66
CA GLU A 368 15.42 -22.25 -4.33
C GLU A 368 15.82 -21.41 -5.55
N ASP A 369 14.90 -20.66 -6.15
CA ASP A 369 15.27 -19.61 -7.07
C ASP A 369 15.46 -18.33 -6.26
N SER A 370 16.59 -18.29 -5.54
CA SER A 370 17.21 -17.07 -5.02
C SER A 370 17.60 -16.18 -6.21
N SER A 371 16.62 -15.54 -6.84
CA SER A 371 16.87 -14.27 -7.48
C SER A 371 16.86 -13.19 -6.41
N ASP A 372 17.85 -13.27 -5.50
CA ASP A 372 18.31 -12.13 -4.72
C ASP A 372 18.87 -11.12 -5.73
N SER A 373 17.98 -10.41 -6.43
CA SER A 373 18.32 -9.14 -7.06
C SER A 373 18.49 -8.13 -5.94
N ASP A 374 19.53 -8.35 -5.13
CA ASP A 374 19.78 -7.56 -3.93
C ASP A 374 20.21 -6.17 -4.37
N SER A 375 19.23 -5.28 -4.47
CA SER A 375 19.50 -3.86 -4.65
C SER A 375 20.42 -3.40 -3.51
N ARG A 376 21.32 -2.46 -3.81
CA ARG A 376 22.23 -1.89 -2.79
C ARG A 376 21.44 -1.34 -1.59
N TYR A 377 20.26 -0.79 -1.84
CA TYR A 377 19.37 -0.26 -0.80
C TYR A 377 18.78 -1.39 0.07
N ALA A 378 18.40 -2.51 -0.55
CA ALA A 378 17.96 -3.71 0.18
C ALA A 378 19.02 -4.19 1.17
N LYS A 379 20.30 -4.25 0.75
CA LYS A 379 21.42 -4.64 1.64
C LYS A 379 21.59 -3.66 2.81
N LEU A 380 21.59 -2.35 2.54
CA LEU A 380 21.73 -1.32 3.58
C LEU A 380 20.61 -1.40 4.63
N ILE A 381 19.36 -1.61 4.18
CA ILE A 381 18.21 -1.76 5.07
C ILE A 381 18.33 -3.06 5.87
N ASP A 382 18.67 -4.16 5.22
CA ASP A 382 18.75 -5.46 5.87
C ASP A 382 19.91 -5.52 6.88
N GLU A 383 21.06 -4.89 6.60
CA GLU A 383 22.15 -4.74 7.55
C GLU A 383 21.71 -3.91 8.78
N SER A 384 21.02 -2.79 8.58
CA SER A 384 20.46 -1.97 9.67
C SER A 384 19.48 -2.77 10.53
N LEU A 385 18.55 -3.49 9.89
CA LEU A 385 17.42 -4.12 10.56
C LEU A 385 17.72 -5.52 11.11
N PHE A 386 18.70 -6.23 10.57
CA PHE A 386 18.98 -7.63 10.94
C PHE A 386 20.40 -7.87 11.45
N ALA A 387 21.26 -6.85 11.56
CA ALA A 387 22.49 -6.98 12.33
C ALA A 387 22.15 -7.32 13.80
N GLY A 388 22.66 -8.46 14.27
CA GLY A 388 22.46 -9.01 15.61
C GLY A 388 22.89 -10.49 15.66
N GLU A 389 23.31 -10.96 16.84
CA GLU A 389 23.72 -12.36 17.04
C GLU A 389 22.59 -13.30 16.61
N LYS A 390 22.92 -14.23 15.70
CA LYS A 390 22.06 -15.36 15.38
C LYS A 390 21.80 -16.10 16.69
N ASN A 391 20.53 -16.35 17.04
CA ASN A 391 20.27 -17.35 18.06
C ASN A 391 20.90 -18.66 17.58
N PRO A 392 21.75 -19.33 18.38
CA PRO A 392 22.01 -20.73 18.16
C PRO A 392 20.65 -21.42 18.30
N THR A 393 20.14 -21.93 17.20
CA THR A 393 18.97 -22.81 17.18
C THR A 393 19.19 -23.94 18.20
N PRO A 394 18.21 -24.26 19.07
CA PRO A 394 18.23 -25.53 19.79
C PRO A 394 18.10 -26.70 18.82
#